data_AF-A0A534U463-F1
#
_entry.id   AF-A0A534U463-F1
#
_cell.length_a   1.000
_cell.length_b   1.000
_cell.length_c   1.000
_cell.angle_alpha   90.00
_cell.angle_beta   90.00
_cell.angle_gamma   90.00
#
_symmetry.space_group_name_H-M   'P 1'
#
loop_
_entity.id
_entity.type
_entity.pdbx_description
1 polymer ?
#
loop_
_entity_poly.entity_id
_entity_poly.type
_entity_poly.pdbx_seq_one_letter_code
_entity_poly.pdbx_strand_id
1 'polypeptide(L)'
;MTAREALLQAFDRLFDVAAQKLNVVCTPEERAEAKEQFARHFESPLAMAQRIEIPELPEAVITEMANGIEQLSAAELAGVIASVPLAQQTQQMLRAVAYRQAEQRLLEQLAAQADTRYGH
;
A
#
# COMPACT_ATOMS: atom_id res chain seq x y z
N MET A 1 -16.09 -15.28 3.53
CA MET A 1 -14.91 -14.50 3.98
C MET A 1 -15.07 -13.09 3.44
N THR A 2 -14.46 -12.10 4.09
CA THR A 2 -14.39 -10.73 3.55
C THR A 2 -13.31 -10.65 2.47
N ALA A 3 -13.42 -9.69 1.54
CA ALA A 3 -12.38 -9.47 0.55
C ALA A 3 -11.02 -9.11 1.19
N ARG A 4 -11.05 -8.48 2.37
CA ARG A 4 -9.84 -8.27 3.19
C ARG A 4 -9.16 -9.59 3.57
N GLU A 5 -9.91 -10.57 4.06
CA GLU A 5 -9.37 -11.88 4.45
C GLU A 5 -8.77 -12.62 3.25
N ALA A 6 -9.48 -12.58 2.12
CA ALA A 6 -9.00 -13.18 0.87
C ALA A 6 -7.66 -12.56 0.41
N LEU A 7 -7.55 -11.24 0.45
CA LEU A 7 -6.30 -10.54 0.09
C LEU A 7 -5.15 -10.88 1.03
N LEU A 8 -5.42 -11.01 2.33
CA LEU A 8 -4.41 -11.40 3.32
C LEU A 8 -3.95 -12.86 3.15
N GLN A 9 -4.83 -13.76 2.71
CA GLN A 9 -4.46 -15.13 2.36
C GLN A 9 -3.69 -15.21 1.03
N ALA A 10 -4.08 -14.40 0.04
CA ALA A 10 -3.35 -14.28 -1.20
C ALA A 10 -1.91 -13.76 -0.96
N PHE A 11 -1.77 -12.77 -0.07
CA PHE A 11 -0.46 -12.27 0.36
C PHE A 11 0.41 -13.40 0.90
N ASP A 12 -0.11 -14.24 1.79
CA ASP A 12 0.65 -15.34 2.37
C ASP A 12 1.22 -16.28 1.30
N ARG A 13 0.42 -16.63 0.29
CA ARG A 13 0.86 -17.52 -0.80
C ARG A 13 1.90 -16.85 -1.69
N LEU A 14 1.65 -15.61 -2.10
CA LEU A 14 2.57 -14.88 -2.97
C LEU A 14 3.89 -14.54 -2.26
N PHE A 15 3.86 -14.34 -0.94
CA PHE A 15 5.05 -14.19 -0.11
C PHE A 15 5.93 -15.43 -0.16
N ASP A 16 5.34 -16.63 -0.01
CA ASP A 16 6.10 -17.88 -0.06
C ASP A 16 6.77 -18.09 -1.43
N VAL A 17 6.07 -17.78 -2.52
CA VAL A 17 6.61 -17.82 -3.89
C VAL A 17 7.76 -16.82 -4.08
N ALA A 18 7.59 -15.58 -3.58
CA ALA A 18 8.63 -14.56 -3.66
C ALA A 18 9.86 -14.92 -2.83
N ALA A 19 9.68 -15.41 -1.61
CA ALA A 19 10.76 -15.86 -0.73
C ALA A 19 11.56 -17.00 -1.38
N GLN A 20 10.87 -17.96 -2.01
CA GLN A 20 11.50 -19.04 -2.75
C GLN A 20 12.29 -18.53 -3.97
N LYS A 21 11.71 -17.63 -4.77
CA LYS A 21 12.39 -17.00 -5.92
C LYS A 21 13.65 -16.23 -5.50
N LEU A 22 13.60 -15.58 -4.35
CA LEU A 22 14.72 -14.85 -3.75
C LEU A 22 15.74 -15.76 -3.05
N ASN A 23 15.42 -17.03 -2.86
CA ASN A 23 16.20 -17.98 -2.06
C ASN A 23 16.45 -17.45 -0.62
N VAL A 24 15.41 -16.88 -0.01
CA VAL A 24 15.43 -16.34 1.35
C VAL A 24 14.57 -17.24 2.24
N VAL A 25 15.09 -17.57 3.43
CA VAL A 25 14.34 -18.28 4.46
C VAL A 25 13.85 -17.25 5.47
N CYS A 26 12.52 -17.13 5.61
CA CYS A 26 11.90 -16.26 6.61
C CYS A 26 11.35 -17.08 7.77
N THR A 27 11.52 -16.60 9.00
CA THR A 27 10.85 -17.20 10.16
C THR A 27 9.35 -16.92 10.15
N PRO A 28 8.53 -17.68 10.90
CA PRO A 28 7.11 -17.37 11.06
C PRO A 28 6.85 -15.95 11.58
N GLU A 29 7.73 -15.43 12.45
CA GLU A 29 7.65 -14.08 12.99
C GLU A 29 7.92 -13.03 11.91
N GLU A 30 8.98 -13.20 11.11
CA GLU A 30 9.30 -12.30 9.99
C GLU A 30 8.18 -12.27 8.95
N ARG A 31 7.56 -13.43 8.68
CA ARG A 31 6.39 -13.52 7.81
C ARG A 31 5.20 -12.76 8.38
N ALA A 32 4.92 -12.92 9.68
CA ALA A 32 3.83 -12.23 10.34
C ALA A 32 4.05 -10.70 10.32
N GLU A 33 5.29 -10.26 10.53
CA GLU A 33 5.67 -8.86 10.44
C GLU A 33 5.47 -8.32 9.03
N ALA A 34 5.95 -9.03 7.99
CA ALA A 34 5.75 -8.61 6.60
C ALA A 34 4.27 -8.48 6.23
N LYS A 35 3.43 -9.41 6.72
CA LYS A 35 1.97 -9.37 6.54
C LYS A 35 1.34 -8.19 7.26
N GLU A 36 1.80 -7.87 8.46
CA GLU A 36 1.34 -6.70 9.20
C GLU A 36 1.74 -5.40 8.50
N GLN A 37 2.98 -5.31 8.01
CA GLN A 37 3.45 -4.18 7.21
C GLN A 37 2.62 -3.99 5.94
N PHE A 38 2.30 -5.09 5.22
CA PHE A 38 1.36 -5.06 4.09
C PHE A 38 -0.02 -4.52 4.52
N ALA A 39 -0.58 -5.06 5.61
CA ALA A 39 -1.90 -4.65 6.10
C ALA A 39 -1.94 -3.16 6.50
N ARG A 40 -0.86 -2.65 7.12
CA ARG A 40 -0.72 -1.22 7.46
C ARG A 40 -0.56 -0.35 6.21
N HIS A 41 0.23 -0.79 5.23
CA HIS A 41 0.45 -0.02 4.01
C HIS A 41 -0.84 0.11 3.17
N PHE A 42 -1.61 -0.98 3.11
CA PHE A 42 -2.88 -1.04 2.39
C PHE A 42 -4.09 -0.87 3.30
N GLU A 43 -3.96 -0.24 4.47
CA GLU A 43 -5.02 -0.13 5.47
C GLU A 43 -6.32 0.44 4.87
N SER A 44 -6.23 1.54 4.13
CA SER A 44 -7.39 2.20 3.53
C SER A 44 -8.10 1.30 2.48
N PRO A 45 -7.40 0.76 1.47
CA PRO A 45 -8.00 -0.24 0.57
C PRO A 45 -8.56 -1.47 1.28
N LEU A 46 -7.87 -2.01 2.29
CA LEU A 46 -8.31 -3.20 3.03
C LEU A 46 -9.53 -2.92 3.92
N ALA A 47 -9.65 -1.71 4.48
CA ALA A 47 -10.82 -1.27 5.22
C ALA A 47 -12.05 -1.17 4.31
N MET A 48 -11.88 -0.74 3.06
CA MET A 48 -12.94 -0.79 2.05
C MET A 48 -13.32 -2.23 1.71
N ALA A 49 -12.31 -3.09 1.49
CA ALA A 49 -12.49 -4.51 1.15
C ALA A 49 -13.16 -5.31 2.29
N GLN A 50 -13.02 -4.90 3.55
CA GLN A 50 -13.64 -5.56 4.69
C GLN A 50 -15.18 -5.58 4.62
N ARG A 51 -15.78 -4.60 3.94
CA ARG A 51 -17.24 -4.48 3.79
C ARG A 51 -17.79 -5.30 2.62
N ILE A 52 -16.93 -5.94 1.84
CA ILE A 52 -17.30 -6.69 0.65
C ILE A 52 -17.16 -8.17 0.95
N GLU A 53 -18.26 -8.89 0.84
CA GLU A 53 -18.23 -10.35 0.81
C GLU A 53 -17.85 -10.80 -0.59
N ILE A 54 -16.85 -11.68 -0.67
CA ILE A 54 -16.49 -12.32 -1.91
C ILE A 54 -16.37 -13.83 -1.69
N PRO A 55 -16.63 -14.64 -2.73
CA PRO A 55 -16.08 -15.98 -2.77
C PRO A 55 -14.54 -15.90 -2.72
N GLU A 56 -13.91 -17.01 -2.38
CA GLU A 56 -12.45 -17.13 -2.39
C GLU A 56 -11.87 -16.61 -3.70
N LEU A 57 -10.71 -15.94 -3.63
CA LEU A 57 -10.02 -15.46 -4.82
C LEU A 57 -9.79 -16.65 -5.76
N PRO A 58 -10.16 -16.56 -7.05
CA PRO A 58 -10.04 -17.70 -7.95
C PRO A 58 -8.59 -18.19 -8.00
N GLU A 59 -8.40 -19.50 -7.81
CA GLU A 59 -7.07 -20.12 -7.77
C GLU A 59 -6.24 -19.81 -9.03
N ALA A 60 -6.90 -19.74 -10.18
CA ALA A 60 -6.27 -19.37 -11.46
C ALA A 60 -5.59 -17.99 -11.39
N VAL A 61 -6.21 -17.02 -10.70
CA VAL A 61 -5.66 -15.66 -10.56
C VAL A 61 -4.45 -15.67 -9.63
N ILE A 62 -4.51 -16.42 -8.52
CA ILE A 62 -3.37 -16.58 -7.60
C ILE A 62 -2.20 -17.26 -8.31
N THR A 63 -2.48 -18.31 -9.09
CA THR A 63 -1.48 -19.05 -9.88
C THR A 63 -0.83 -18.16 -10.94
N GLU A 64 -1.61 -17.34 -11.64
CA GLU A 64 -1.09 -16.39 -12.63
C GLU A 64 -0.15 -15.37 -11.97
N MET A 65 -0.53 -14.81 -10.81
CA MET A 65 0.34 -13.90 -10.05
C MET A 65 1.63 -14.59 -9.58
N ALA A 66 1.54 -15.82 -9.09
CA ALA A 66 2.71 -16.61 -8.68
C ALA A 66 3.66 -16.86 -9.85
N ASN A 67 3.14 -17.30 -11.00
CA ASN A 67 3.93 -17.47 -12.22
C ASN A 67 4.60 -16.17 -12.66
N GLY A 68 3.92 -15.04 -12.51
CA GLY A 68 4.49 -13.71 -12.77
C GLY A 68 5.73 -13.44 -11.91
N ILE A 69 5.68 -13.75 -10.61
CA ILE A 69 6.82 -13.61 -9.70
C ILE A 69 7.99 -14.51 -10.11
N GLU A 70 7.70 -15.77 -10.48
CA GLU A 70 8.75 -16.72 -10.90
C GLU A 70 9.47 -16.29 -12.17
N GLN A 71 8.74 -15.66 -13.10
CA GLN A 71 9.26 -15.20 -14.39
C GLN A 71 10.08 -13.92 -14.30
N LEU A 72 10.05 -13.19 -13.17
CA LEU A 72 10.86 -11.98 -13.00
C LEU A 72 12.34 -12.27 -13.17
N SER A 73 12.99 -11.48 -14.02
CA SER A 73 14.44 -11.41 -14.13
C SER A 73 15.03 -10.72 -12.89
N ALA A 74 16.32 -10.91 -12.65
CA ALA A 74 17.02 -10.25 -11.55
C ALA A 74 16.96 -8.70 -11.64
N ALA A 75 16.99 -8.16 -12.87
CA ALA A 75 16.90 -6.72 -13.10
C ALA A 75 15.51 -6.16 -12.76
N GLU A 76 14.45 -6.88 -13.15
CA GLU A 76 13.07 -6.49 -12.83
C GLU A 76 12.82 -6.58 -11.32
N LEU A 77 13.28 -7.65 -10.68
CA LEU A 77 13.21 -7.81 -9.24
C LEU A 77 13.92 -6.66 -8.50
N ALA A 78 15.15 -6.32 -8.91
CA ALA A 78 15.87 -5.18 -8.34
C ALA A 78 15.10 -3.87 -8.54
N GLY A 79 14.50 -3.68 -9.72
CA GLY A 79 13.63 -2.54 -10.01
C GLY A 79 12.42 -2.47 -9.08
N VAL A 80 11.73 -3.58 -8.86
CA VAL A 80 10.59 -3.68 -7.93
C VAL A 80 11.03 -3.33 -6.51
N ILE A 81 12.09 -3.95 -6.01
CA ILE A 81 12.59 -3.70 -4.65
C ILE A 81 12.98 -2.23 -4.46
N ALA A 82 13.67 -1.63 -5.43
CA ALA A 82 14.07 -0.22 -5.37
C ALA A 82 12.87 0.74 -5.48
N SER A 83 11.81 0.36 -6.19
CA SER A 83 10.63 1.19 -6.38
C SER A 83 9.79 1.37 -5.12
N VAL A 84 9.78 0.37 -4.23
CA VAL A 84 8.98 0.39 -2.99
C VAL A 84 9.35 1.56 -2.07
N PRO A 85 10.61 1.75 -1.63
CA PRO A 85 10.97 2.88 -0.77
C PRO A 85 10.80 4.23 -1.49
N LEU A 86 11.02 4.29 -2.81
CA LEU A 86 10.79 5.50 -3.60
C LEU A 86 9.32 5.91 -3.62
N ALA A 87 8.41 4.95 -3.84
CA ALA A 87 6.98 5.20 -3.81
C ALA A 87 6.53 5.66 -2.42
N GLN A 88 7.03 5.02 -1.36
CA GLN A 88 6.75 5.41 0.02
C GLN A 88 7.20 6.84 0.32
N GLN A 89 8.44 7.18 -0.02
CA GLN A 89 8.98 8.53 0.16
C GLN A 89 8.17 9.57 -0.62
N THR A 90 7.81 9.25 -1.86
CA THR A 90 7.00 10.15 -2.72
C THR A 90 5.63 10.41 -2.10
N GLN A 91 4.95 9.38 -1.58
CA GLN A 91 3.68 9.54 -0.90
C GLN A 91 3.79 10.44 0.35
N GLN A 92 4.86 10.28 1.15
CA GLN A 92 5.10 11.13 2.31
C GLN A 92 5.31 12.60 1.91
N MET A 93 6.12 12.83 0.87
CA MET A 93 6.35 14.18 0.34
C MET A 93 5.06 14.82 -0.16
N LEU A 94 4.24 14.09 -0.92
CA LEU A 94 2.96 14.60 -1.43
C LEU A 94 1.99 14.94 -0.29
N ARG A 95 1.91 14.10 0.75
CA ARG A 95 1.12 14.43 1.96
C ARG A 95 1.60 15.72 2.61
N ALA A 96 2.92 15.88 2.79
CA ALA A 96 3.48 17.09 3.39
C ALA A 96 3.22 18.37 2.55
N VAL A 97 3.19 18.24 1.22
CA VAL A 97 2.80 19.35 0.33
C VAL A 97 1.30 19.66 0.46
N ALA A 98 0.44 18.65 0.46
CA ALA A 98 -1.00 18.81 0.61
C ALA A 98 -1.37 19.49 1.94
N TYR A 99 -0.72 19.09 3.04
CA TYR A 99 -0.90 19.75 4.34
C TYR A 99 -0.53 21.24 4.30
N ARG A 100 0.64 21.59 3.73
CA ARG A 100 1.06 22.99 3.59
C ARG A 100 0.12 23.81 2.72
N GLN A 101 -0.40 23.24 1.63
CA GLN A 101 -1.38 23.92 0.78
C GLN A 101 -2.72 24.14 1.50
N ALA A 102 -3.17 23.17 2.31
CA ALA A 102 -4.39 23.32 3.10
C ALA A 102 -4.24 24.42 4.15
N GLU A 103 -3.09 24.50 4.82
CA GLU A 103 -2.76 25.55 5.78
C GLU A 103 -2.74 26.93 5.13
N GLN A 104 -2.09 27.08 3.97
CA GLN A 104 -2.08 28.33 3.22
C GLN A 104 -3.49 28.79 2.84
N ARG A 105 -4.33 27.89 2.32
CA ARG A 105 -5.73 28.22 1.97
C ARG A 105 -6.54 28.67 3.19
N LEU A 106 -6.33 28.05 4.36
CA LEU A 106 -6.98 28.47 5.59
C LEU A 106 -6.53 29.87 6.03
N LEU A 107 -5.23 30.16 5.94
CA LEU A 107 -4.68 31.48 6.25
C LEU A 107 -5.22 32.56 5.29
N GLU A 108 -5.29 32.27 3.99
CA GLU A 108 -5.88 33.17 2.99
C GLU A 108 -7.36 33.46 3.27
N GLN A 109 -8.14 32.43 3.62
CA GLN A 109 -9.55 32.60 3.99
C GLN A 109 -9.71 33.45 5.26
N LEU A 110 -8.89 33.24 6.28
CA LEU A 110 -8.91 34.03 7.51
C LEU A 110 -8.51 35.49 7.26
N ALA A 111 -7.50 35.73 6.41
CA ALA A 111 -7.09 37.06 6.01
C ALA A 111 -8.21 37.79 5.26
N ALA A 112 -8.85 37.14 4.28
CA ALA A 112 -9.97 37.71 3.52
C ALA A 112 -11.19 38.03 4.40
N GLN A 113 -11.47 37.19 5.42
CA GLN A 113 -12.54 37.44 6.39
C GLN A 113 -12.21 38.56 7.38
N ALA A 114 -10.94 38.74 7.74
CA ALA A 114 -10.50 39.86 8.57
C ALA A 114 -10.58 41.19 7.80
N ASP A 115 -10.16 41.21 6.55
CA ASP A 115 -10.17 42.40 5.69
C ASP A 115 -11.60 42.90 5.43
N THR A 116 -12.55 41.97 5.20
CA THR A 116 -13.98 42.30 5.08
C THR A 116 -14.65 42.74 6.40
N ARG A 117 -14.05 42.46 7.56
CA ARG A 117 -14.59 42.85 8.87
C ARG A 117 -14.06 44.19 9.38
N TYR A 118 -12.89 44.63 8.93
CA TYR A 118 -12.25 45.89 9.34
C TYR A 118 -12.19 46.96 8.23
N GLY A 119 -12.55 46.62 6.98
CA GLY A 119 -12.74 47.59 5.90
C GLY A 119 -14.08 48.31 6.00
N HIS A 120 -14.11 49.44 6.71
CA HIS A 120 -15.12 50.50 6.58
C HIS A 120 -14.66 51.57 5.60
#